data_AF-A0AA35WH27-F1
#
_entry.id   AF-A0AA35WH27-F1
#
_cell.length_a   1.000
_cell.length_b   1.000
_cell.length_c   1.000
_cell.angle_alpha   90.00
_cell.angle_beta   90.00
_cell.angle_gamma   90.00
#
_symmetry.space_group_name_H-M   'P 1'
#
loop_
_entity.id
_entity.type
_entity.pdbx_description
1 polymer ?
#
loop_
_entity_poly.entity_id
_entity_poly.type
_entity_poly.pdbx_seq_one_letter_code
_entity_poly.pdbx_strand_id
1 'polypeptide(L)'
;MSLFLYIFLFRSILRSFGQVEMVCMVLHNCTCTEDAKNRTREMVTSEGGLAILSHIVGAHEEKNCEWRSIFLRSFVDQMPLSELHRVLIPFQYGLWTALLETACQLMNHDQQIEVGGGKEAWPQWEEGECVYLVEMWRGEVGKVMSDQAAILIECFNTSSTEQLSSTAKMNVGVLTSVLKLLCCLSIRERYLHLLQTKTQTLDSAIELLRQLSTLDGSNNSTRHLSSLKESRKTTEIRKEGPLFGMKRDLLQFIGSLLYHCPHMQERIRMLEAIPLILNQCHLDHGNPYILQWAVLTIRNMCEDNPANQEMIAKLETRGVAEATAAQFRPGCEVEVTQNGRLRVKPKT
;
A
#
# COMPACT_ATOMS: atom_id res chain seq x y z
N MET A 1 14.43 36.08 -8.23
CA MET A 1 13.29 36.44 -9.09
C MET A 1 12.08 35.64 -8.62
N SER A 2 10.93 36.27 -8.35
CA SER A 2 9.75 35.57 -7.80
C SER A 2 9.11 34.66 -8.85
N LEU A 3 8.66 33.47 -8.44
CA LEU A 3 8.00 32.50 -9.32
C LEU A 3 6.67 33.06 -9.85
N PHE A 4 6.06 33.99 -9.11
CA PHE A 4 4.78 34.64 -9.38
C PHE A 4 4.63 35.19 -10.81
N LEU A 5 5.69 35.78 -11.36
CA LEU A 5 5.69 36.34 -12.72
C LEU A 5 5.52 35.27 -13.81
N TYR A 6 5.89 34.01 -13.50
CA TYR A 6 5.89 32.90 -14.44
C TYR A 6 4.71 31.93 -14.25
N ILE A 7 3.98 32.02 -13.13
CA ILE A 7 2.82 31.14 -12.85
C ILE A 7 1.78 31.19 -13.97
N PHE A 8 1.46 32.39 -14.48
CA PHE A 8 0.49 32.55 -15.57
C PHE A 8 1.01 31.97 -16.89
N LEU A 9 2.31 32.15 -17.16
CA LEU A 9 2.96 31.59 -18.33
C LEU A 9 2.95 30.05 -18.28
N PHE A 10 3.35 29.44 -17.17
CA PHE A 10 3.36 27.99 -17.00
C PHE A 10 1.95 27.39 -17.07
N ARG A 11 0.95 28.03 -16.43
CA ARG A 11 -0.45 27.60 -16.57
C ARG A 11 -0.91 27.64 -18.04
N SER A 12 -0.51 28.67 -18.79
CA SER A 12 -0.82 28.75 -20.22
C SER A 12 -0.11 27.66 -21.02
N ILE A 13 1.18 27.41 -20.77
CA ILE A 13 1.97 26.40 -21.49
C ILE A 13 1.40 24.99 -21.25
N LEU A 14 1.08 24.66 -19.99
CA LEU A 14 0.49 23.37 -19.63
C LEU A 14 -0.87 23.17 -20.29
N ARG A 15 -1.72 24.20 -20.30
CA ARG A 15 -3.06 24.12 -20.93
C ARG A 15 -3.03 24.06 -22.45
N SER A 16 -2.08 24.75 -23.08
CA SER A 16 -2.06 24.93 -24.54
C SER A 16 -1.22 23.90 -25.28
N PHE A 17 -0.19 23.34 -24.64
CA PHE A 17 0.80 22.51 -25.33
C PHE A 17 1.08 21.16 -24.67
N GLY A 18 0.56 20.89 -23.47
CA GLY A 18 0.83 19.64 -22.74
C GLY A 18 2.31 19.41 -22.42
N GLN A 19 3.14 20.46 -22.45
CA GLN A 19 4.60 20.36 -22.29
C GLN A 19 5.03 20.27 -20.83
N VAL A 20 4.61 19.20 -20.14
CA VAL A 20 4.94 18.93 -18.73
C VAL A 20 6.46 18.92 -18.53
N GLU A 21 7.20 18.34 -19.48
CA GLU A 21 8.65 18.16 -19.38
C GLU A 21 9.42 19.49 -19.32
N MET A 22 9.13 20.41 -20.25
CA MET A 22 9.79 21.73 -20.26
C MET A 22 9.45 22.54 -19.02
N VAL A 23 8.20 22.48 -18.56
CA VAL A 23 7.78 23.17 -17.34
C VAL A 23 8.51 22.60 -16.13
N CYS A 24 8.63 21.27 -16.01
CA CYS A 24 9.36 20.63 -14.92
C CYS A 24 10.86 20.96 -14.94
N MET A 25 11.49 21.01 -16.12
CA MET A 25 12.89 21.42 -16.26
C MET A 25 13.13 22.85 -15.75
N VAL A 26 12.26 23.79 -16.14
CA VAL A 26 12.39 25.19 -15.68
C VAL A 26 12.11 25.29 -14.19
N LEU A 27 11.07 24.62 -13.70
CA LEU A 27 10.73 24.61 -12.28
C LEU A 27 11.85 24.01 -11.44
N HIS A 28 12.45 22.89 -11.85
CA HIS A 28 13.60 22.30 -11.18
C HIS A 28 14.75 23.30 -11.06
N ASN A 29 15.15 23.95 -12.15
CA ASN A 29 16.19 24.98 -12.11
C ASN A 29 15.83 26.16 -11.18
N CYS A 30 14.55 26.52 -11.09
CA CYS A 30 14.09 27.51 -10.13
C CYS A 30 14.13 26.98 -8.69
N THR A 31 13.79 25.72 -8.44
CA THR A 31 13.66 25.12 -7.10
C THR A 31 14.94 24.45 -6.60
N CYS A 32 16.06 24.50 -7.33
CA CYS A 32 17.35 23.92 -6.91
C CYS A 32 18.46 24.94 -6.60
N THR A 33 18.14 26.23 -6.48
CA THR A 33 19.13 27.28 -6.10
C THR A 33 19.02 27.67 -4.62
N GLU A 34 19.89 28.53 -4.08
CA GLU A 34 19.98 28.84 -2.63
C GLU A 34 18.63 29.23 -1.96
N ASP A 35 17.73 29.86 -2.71
CA ASP A 35 16.37 30.26 -2.29
C ASP A 35 15.27 29.19 -2.56
N ALA A 36 15.67 27.96 -2.85
CA ALA A 36 14.81 26.84 -3.25
C ALA A 36 13.59 26.64 -2.34
N LYS A 37 13.81 26.65 -1.02
CA LYS A 37 12.77 26.41 -0.02
C LYS A 37 11.66 27.45 -0.07
N ASN A 38 12.02 28.73 -0.22
CA ASN A 38 11.05 29.82 -0.29
C ASN A 38 10.18 29.73 -1.55
N ARG A 39 10.77 29.38 -2.70
CA ARG A 39 10.02 29.20 -3.95
C ARG A 39 9.17 27.93 -3.95
N THR A 40 9.66 26.85 -3.37
CA THR A 40 8.89 25.62 -3.16
C THR A 40 7.66 25.90 -2.28
N ARG A 41 7.85 26.69 -1.21
CA ARG A 41 6.75 27.17 -0.37
C ARG A 41 5.77 28.05 -1.14
N GLU A 42 6.25 29.00 -1.95
CA GLU A 42 5.41 29.86 -2.81
C GLU A 42 4.50 29.04 -3.75
N MET A 43 5.01 27.92 -4.29
CA MET A 43 4.24 27.01 -5.14
C MET A 43 3.06 26.37 -4.41
N VAL A 44 3.22 25.96 -3.15
CA VAL A 44 2.14 25.30 -2.39
C VAL A 44 1.20 26.28 -1.71
N THR A 45 1.60 27.54 -1.52
CA THR A 45 0.74 28.57 -0.90
C THR A 45 -0.08 29.37 -1.91
N SER A 46 0.25 29.33 -3.20
CA SER A 46 -0.47 30.07 -4.24
C SER A 46 -1.43 29.17 -5.02
N GLU A 47 -2.64 29.66 -5.31
CA GLU A 47 -3.62 28.94 -6.15
C GLU A 47 -3.02 28.59 -7.53
N GLY A 48 -2.22 29.52 -8.05
CA GLY A 48 -1.42 29.38 -9.25
C GLY A 48 -0.49 28.16 -9.23
N GLY A 49 0.37 28.10 -8.22
CA GLY A 49 1.33 27.01 -8.04
C GLY A 49 0.66 25.67 -7.72
N LEU A 50 -0.41 25.64 -6.92
CA LEU A 50 -1.17 24.42 -6.63
C LEU A 50 -1.77 23.80 -7.90
N ALA A 51 -2.30 24.60 -8.82
CA ALA A 51 -2.80 24.08 -10.08
C ALA A 51 -1.69 23.56 -11.00
N ILE A 52 -0.50 24.18 -10.98
CA ILE A 52 0.67 23.68 -11.71
C ILE A 52 1.10 22.32 -11.13
N LEU A 53 1.23 22.23 -9.80
CA LEU A 53 1.56 20.98 -9.11
C LEU A 53 0.53 19.90 -9.38
N SER A 54 -0.76 20.21 -9.31
CA SER A 54 -1.83 19.26 -9.63
C SER A 54 -1.73 18.73 -11.06
N HIS A 55 -1.38 19.59 -12.03
CA HIS A 55 -1.20 19.16 -13.41
C HIS A 55 0.06 18.29 -13.58
N ILE A 56 1.17 18.63 -12.92
CA ILE A 56 2.43 17.87 -12.98
C ILE A 56 2.27 16.50 -12.33
N VAL A 57 1.68 16.45 -11.13
CA VAL A 57 1.48 15.21 -10.37
C VAL A 57 0.49 14.30 -11.10
N GLY A 58 -0.61 14.88 -11.62
CA GLY A 58 -1.63 14.16 -12.39
C GLY A 58 -1.23 13.79 -13.82
N ALA A 59 -0.08 14.25 -14.32
CA ALA A 59 0.44 13.80 -15.60
C ALA A 59 0.90 12.34 -15.47
N HIS A 60 0.14 11.41 -16.05
CA HIS A 60 0.55 10.01 -16.16
C HIS A 60 1.76 9.89 -17.08
N GLU A 61 2.50 8.78 -16.97
CA GLU A 61 3.71 8.43 -17.72
C GLU A 61 3.53 8.58 -19.25
N GLU A 62 3.59 9.81 -19.75
CA GLU A 62 3.95 10.05 -21.13
C GLU A 62 5.39 9.55 -21.29
N LYS A 63 5.64 8.80 -22.36
CA LYS A 63 7.00 8.35 -22.69
C LYS A 63 7.92 9.58 -22.70
N ASN A 64 8.98 9.55 -21.88
CA ASN A 64 10.01 10.59 -21.72
C ASN A 64 9.64 11.77 -20.79
N CYS A 65 9.06 11.52 -19.61
CA CYS A 65 8.90 12.52 -18.55
C CYS A 65 10.01 12.46 -17.48
N GLU A 66 11.28 12.59 -17.88
CA GLU A 66 12.42 12.52 -16.97
C GLU A 66 12.46 13.73 -16.02
N TRP A 67 12.25 14.93 -16.56
CA TRP A 67 12.24 16.17 -15.79
C TRP A 67 11.08 16.24 -14.80
N ARG A 68 9.93 15.61 -15.07
CA ARG A 68 8.86 15.45 -14.07
C ARG A 68 9.39 14.75 -12.83
N SER A 69 10.08 13.62 -13.02
CA SER A 69 10.62 12.81 -11.92
C SER A 69 11.71 13.57 -11.16
N ILE A 70 12.62 14.24 -11.89
CA ILE A 70 13.71 15.04 -11.32
C ILE A 70 13.16 16.23 -10.52
N PHE A 71 12.17 16.95 -11.07
CA PHE A 71 11.52 18.06 -10.38
C PHE A 71 10.81 17.57 -9.11
N LEU A 72 9.96 16.55 -9.20
CA LEU A 72 9.19 16.05 -8.06
C LEU A 72 10.09 15.49 -6.96
N ARG A 73 11.22 14.86 -7.32
CA ARG A 73 12.26 14.48 -6.36
C ARG A 73 12.80 15.69 -5.62
N SER A 74 13.33 16.67 -6.35
CA SER A 74 13.88 17.88 -5.73
C SER A 74 12.82 18.62 -4.91
N PHE A 75 11.56 18.59 -5.33
CA PHE A 75 10.48 19.24 -4.63
C PHE A 75 10.22 18.59 -3.26
N VAL A 76 10.17 17.26 -3.19
CA VAL A 76 10.01 16.51 -1.93
C VAL A 76 11.26 16.61 -1.04
N ASP A 77 12.46 16.73 -1.64
CA ASP A 77 13.70 17.02 -0.90
C ASP A 77 13.66 18.38 -0.18
N GLN A 78 13.14 19.40 -0.85
CA GLN A 78 13.11 20.76 -0.32
C GLN A 78 11.98 20.98 0.68
N MET A 79 10.87 20.26 0.54
CA MET A 79 9.74 20.35 1.44
C MET A 79 9.24 18.94 1.83
N PRO A 80 9.52 18.50 3.06
CA PRO A 80 9.15 17.16 3.51
C PRO A 80 7.65 16.89 3.43
N LEU A 81 7.27 15.60 3.39
CA LEU A 81 5.88 15.17 3.33
C LEU A 81 5.07 15.66 4.55
N SER A 82 5.71 15.77 5.71
CA SER A 82 5.07 16.32 6.92
C SER A 82 4.65 17.78 6.77
N GLU A 83 5.47 18.61 6.12
CA GLU A 83 5.15 20.02 5.84
C GLU A 83 4.13 20.13 4.70
N LEU A 84 4.31 19.34 3.63
CA LEU A 84 3.36 19.26 2.50
C LEU A 84 1.94 18.92 2.97
N HIS A 85 1.77 17.92 3.83
CA HIS A 85 0.47 17.53 4.33
C HIS A 85 -0.23 18.68 5.06
N ARG A 86 0.50 19.44 5.90
CA ARG A 86 -0.06 20.59 6.63
C ARG A 86 -0.59 21.67 5.70
N VAL A 87 0.08 21.88 4.56
CA VAL A 87 -0.30 22.92 3.59
C VAL A 87 -1.40 22.43 2.65
N LEU A 88 -1.43 21.14 2.29
CA LEU A 88 -2.29 20.63 1.21
C LEU A 88 -3.66 20.12 1.67
N ILE A 89 -3.80 19.55 2.88
CA ILE A 89 -5.09 19.00 3.35
C ILE A 89 -6.24 19.99 3.22
N PRO A 90 -6.11 21.28 3.61
CA PRO A 90 -7.26 22.17 3.64
C PRO A 90 -7.82 22.48 2.24
N PHE A 91 -7.08 22.17 1.18
CA PHE A 91 -7.37 22.67 -0.16
C PHE A 91 -7.50 21.58 -1.22
N GLN A 92 -6.68 20.52 -1.19
CA GLN A 92 -6.62 19.53 -2.28
C GLN A 92 -6.18 18.13 -1.82
N TYR A 93 -7.11 17.36 -1.23
CA TYR A 93 -6.82 15.98 -0.82
C TYR A 93 -6.34 15.09 -1.98
N GLY A 94 -6.94 15.25 -3.17
CA GLY A 94 -6.53 14.50 -4.36
C GLY A 94 -5.09 14.76 -4.79
N LEU A 95 -4.59 15.99 -4.59
CA LEU A 95 -3.19 16.32 -4.85
C LEU A 95 -2.27 15.63 -3.83
N TRP A 96 -2.67 15.59 -2.55
CA TRP A 96 -1.92 14.89 -1.52
C TRP A 96 -1.78 13.39 -1.80
N THR A 97 -2.87 12.69 -2.13
CA THR A 97 -2.80 11.26 -2.49
C THR A 97 -1.90 11.02 -3.69
N ALA A 98 -2.02 11.84 -4.73
CA ALA A 98 -1.24 11.68 -5.95
C ALA A 98 0.26 11.98 -5.72
N LEU A 99 0.59 12.88 -4.79
CA LEU A 99 1.97 13.11 -4.35
C LEU A 99 2.56 11.90 -3.62
N LEU A 100 1.79 11.26 -2.73
CA LEU A 100 2.23 10.04 -2.04
C LEU A 100 2.47 8.89 -3.03
N GLU A 101 1.58 8.70 -4.01
CA GLU A 101 1.76 7.71 -5.07
C GLU A 101 3.00 8.00 -5.91
N THR A 102 3.22 9.27 -6.27
CA THR A 102 4.41 9.69 -7.01
C THR A 102 5.69 9.44 -6.20
N ALA A 103 5.71 9.77 -4.91
CA ALA A 103 6.84 9.47 -4.04
C ALA A 103 7.14 7.96 -4.00
N CYS A 104 6.10 7.12 -3.99
CA CYS A 104 6.26 5.67 -4.05
C CYS A 104 6.86 5.20 -5.39
N GLN A 105 6.36 5.72 -6.51
CA GLN A 105 6.91 5.42 -7.84
C GLN A 105 8.38 5.79 -7.91
N LEU A 106 8.73 7.00 -7.49
CA LEU A 106 10.11 7.49 -7.57
C LEU A 106 11.06 6.68 -6.66
N MET A 107 10.59 6.21 -5.50
CA MET A 107 11.38 5.30 -4.65
C MET A 107 11.61 3.92 -5.29
N ASN A 108 10.68 3.43 -6.11
CA ASN A 108 10.83 2.16 -6.83
C ASN A 108 11.71 2.32 -8.08
N HIS A 109 11.67 3.47 -8.75
CA HIS A 109 12.47 3.79 -9.95
C HIS A 109 13.92 4.22 -9.66
N ASP A 110 14.28 4.37 -8.38
CA ASP A 110 15.60 4.75 -7.88
C ASP A 110 16.76 3.80 -8.32
N GLN A 111 16.44 2.73 -9.05
CA GLN A 111 17.42 1.84 -9.67
C GLN A 111 17.82 2.19 -11.12
N GLN A 112 17.21 3.18 -11.79
CA GLN A 112 17.38 3.33 -13.25
C GLN A 112 17.66 4.74 -13.83
N ILE A 113 17.77 5.81 -13.03
CA ILE A 113 17.97 7.16 -13.58
C ILE A 113 19.45 7.58 -13.41
N GLU A 114 20.24 7.44 -14.47
CA GLU A 114 21.56 8.07 -14.61
C GLU A 114 21.41 9.34 -15.45
N VAL A 115 21.39 10.50 -14.79
CA VAL A 115 21.52 11.79 -15.48
C VAL A 115 22.78 12.47 -14.94
N GLY A 116 23.80 12.64 -15.79
CA GLY A 116 24.97 13.45 -15.46
C GLY A 116 26.01 12.85 -14.52
N GLY A 117 26.24 11.53 -14.55
CA GLY A 117 27.44 10.91 -13.94
C GLY A 117 27.40 10.70 -12.42
N GLY A 118 26.26 10.93 -11.78
CA GLY A 118 26.00 10.53 -10.40
C GLY A 118 24.68 9.78 -10.29
N LYS A 119 24.65 8.66 -9.57
CA LYS A 119 23.40 8.10 -9.07
C LYS A 119 22.88 9.08 -8.04
N GLU A 120 21.95 9.95 -8.40
CA GLU A 120 21.17 10.65 -7.39
C GLU A 120 20.40 9.56 -6.65
N ALA A 121 20.77 9.26 -5.41
CA ALA A 121 19.94 8.44 -4.54
C ALA A 121 18.71 9.27 -4.17
N TRP A 122 17.54 8.64 -4.04
CA TRP A 122 16.35 9.31 -3.52
C TRP A 122 16.66 10.09 -2.23
N PRO A 123 15.98 11.25 -2.01
CA PRO A 123 15.94 11.97 -0.75
C PRO A 123 16.27 11.11 0.44
N GLN A 124 17.36 11.45 1.12
CA GLN A 124 17.69 10.83 2.39
C GLN A 124 16.76 11.41 3.45
N TRP A 125 15.49 10.96 3.44
CA TRP A 125 14.52 11.35 4.45
C TRP A 125 15.12 11.17 5.85
N GLU A 126 15.00 12.23 6.65
CA GLU A 126 15.33 12.19 8.05
C GLU A 126 14.42 11.19 8.77
N GLU A 127 14.87 10.69 9.92
CA GLU A 127 14.07 9.76 10.72
C GLU A 127 12.68 10.32 11.05
N GLY A 128 12.57 11.64 11.20
CA GLY A 128 11.31 12.33 11.46
C GLY A 128 10.23 12.09 10.40
N GLU A 129 10.59 12.01 9.12
CA GLU A 129 9.62 11.76 8.04
C GLU A 129 9.11 10.33 8.04
N CYS A 130 9.98 9.37 8.35
CA CYS A 130 9.57 7.97 8.48
C CYS A 130 8.65 7.79 9.70
N VAL A 131 8.98 8.40 10.84
CA VAL A 131 8.11 8.40 12.03
C VAL A 131 6.77 9.05 11.69
N TYR A 132 6.78 10.17 10.98
CA TYR A 132 5.57 10.85 10.56
C TYR A 132 4.65 9.96 9.70
N LEU A 133 5.19 9.25 8.71
CA LEU A 133 4.41 8.32 7.89
C LEU A 133 3.84 7.15 8.70
N VAL A 134 4.58 6.65 9.68
CA VAL A 134 4.11 5.64 10.63
C VAL A 134 2.92 6.15 11.44
N GLU A 135 3.02 7.36 11.99
CA GLU A 135 1.96 7.97 12.79
C GLU A 135 0.73 8.29 11.93
N MET A 136 0.93 8.76 10.70
CA MET A 136 -0.13 8.95 9.71
C MET A 136 -0.84 7.64 9.41
N TRP A 137 -0.08 6.59 9.07
CA TRP A 137 -0.63 5.26 8.80
C TRP A 137 -1.49 4.77 9.97
N ARG A 138 -0.96 4.86 11.20
CA ARG A 138 -1.69 4.46 12.41
C ARG A 138 -2.98 5.27 12.57
N GLY A 139 -2.92 6.58 12.32
CA GLY A 139 -4.10 7.45 12.37
C GLY A 139 -5.16 7.07 11.34
N GLU A 140 -4.77 6.81 10.09
CA GLU A 140 -5.70 6.40 9.02
C GLU A 140 -6.27 5.01 9.26
N VAL A 141 -5.46 4.04 9.70
CA VAL A 141 -5.97 2.73 10.15
C VAL A 141 -6.97 2.95 11.28
N GLY A 142 -6.61 3.73 12.30
CA GLY A 142 -7.49 4.06 13.42
C GLY A 142 -8.85 4.59 12.99
N LYS A 143 -8.88 5.56 12.07
CA LYS A 143 -10.13 6.10 11.49
C LYS A 143 -10.94 5.04 10.77
N VAL A 144 -10.31 4.23 9.93
CA VAL A 144 -11.00 3.18 9.18
C VAL A 144 -11.54 2.07 10.11
N MET A 145 -10.89 1.84 11.25
CA MET A 145 -11.33 0.89 12.27
C MET A 145 -12.41 1.46 13.21
N SER A 146 -12.29 2.72 13.65
CA SER A 146 -13.20 3.35 14.62
C SER A 146 -14.47 3.90 13.96
N ASP A 147 -14.33 4.49 12.77
CA ASP A 147 -15.37 5.29 12.13
C ASP A 147 -16.03 4.55 10.96
N GLN A 148 -16.38 3.28 11.17
CA GLN A 148 -17.25 2.41 10.35
C GLN A 148 -16.52 1.43 9.42
N ALA A 149 -16.56 0.15 9.79
CA ALA A 149 -16.39 -0.98 8.84
C ALA A 149 -17.18 -0.81 7.53
N ALA A 150 -18.21 0.04 7.51
CA ALA A 150 -18.93 0.49 6.32
C ALA A 150 -18.03 1.01 5.19
N ILE A 151 -16.93 1.76 5.47
CA ILE A 151 -16.03 2.23 4.40
C ILE A 151 -15.33 1.05 3.74
N LEU A 152 -14.78 0.12 4.53
CA LEU A 152 -14.14 -1.07 3.97
C LEU A 152 -15.16 -1.99 3.28
N ILE A 153 -16.38 -2.10 3.81
CA ILE A 153 -17.49 -2.84 3.19
C ILE A 153 -17.88 -2.19 1.86
N GLU A 154 -17.99 -0.87 1.81
CA GLU A 154 -18.27 -0.09 0.60
C GLU A 154 -17.18 -0.36 -0.44
N CYS A 155 -15.91 -0.22 -0.05
CA CYS A 155 -14.77 -0.49 -0.92
C CYS A 155 -14.68 -1.95 -1.36
N PHE A 156 -15.07 -2.90 -0.52
CA PHE A 156 -15.10 -4.32 -0.84
C PHE A 156 -16.21 -4.68 -1.84
N ASN A 157 -17.38 -4.03 -1.72
CA ASN A 157 -18.53 -4.25 -2.59
C ASN A 157 -18.45 -3.49 -3.91
N THR A 158 -17.50 -2.56 -4.04
CA THR A 158 -17.38 -1.68 -5.19
C THR A 158 -16.29 -2.14 -6.15
N SER A 159 -16.59 -2.06 -7.45
CA SER A 159 -15.69 -2.53 -8.51
C SER A 159 -14.72 -1.46 -9.02
N SER A 160 -15.11 -0.18 -8.92
CA SER A 160 -14.32 0.96 -9.39
C SER A 160 -14.23 2.03 -8.31
N THR A 161 -13.09 2.69 -8.21
CA THR A 161 -12.89 3.83 -7.29
C THR A 161 -13.87 4.95 -7.56
N GLU A 162 -14.39 5.13 -8.79
CA GLU A 162 -15.34 6.20 -9.15
C GLU A 162 -16.69 6.10 -8.42
N GLN A 163 -17.13 4.90 -8.08
CA GLN A 163 -18.42 4.64 -7.45
C GLN A 163 -18.41 4.89 -5.94
N LEU A 164 -17.24 5.10 -5.35
CA LEU A 164 -17.09 5.34 -3.92
C LEU A 164 -17.56 6.74 -3.51
N SER A 165 -18.05 6.85 -2.28
CA SER A 165 -18.27 8.09 -1.57
C SER A 165 -16.98 8.91 -1.49
N SER A 166 -17.10 10.24 -1.44
CA SER A 166 -15.94 11.13 -1.34
C SER A 166 -15.07 10.79 -0.12
N THR A 167 -15.70 10.49 1.02
CA THR A 167 -15.03 10.07 2.25
C THR A 167 -14.29 8.74 2.11
N ALA A 168 -14.89 7.74 1.46
CA ALA A 168 -14.22 6.44 1.24
C ALA A 168 -13.03 6.56 0.27
N LYS A 169 -13.20 7.29 -0.84
CA LYS A 169 -12.10 7.59 -1.79
C LYS A 169 -10.93 8.25 -1.08
N MET A 170 -11.25 9.22 -0.22
CA MET A 170 -10.29 9.97 0.57
C MET A 170 -9.51 8.99 1.46
N ASN A 171 -10.16 8.42 2.46
CA ASN A 171 -9.49 7.60 3.49
C ASN A 171 -8.73 6.40 2.91
N VAL A 172 -9.35 5.64 2.00
CA VAL A 172 -8.71 4.45 1.41
C VAL A 172 -7.57 4.84 0.46
N GLY A 173 -7.66 5.99 -0.21
CA GLY A 173 -6.60 6.51 -1.07
C GLY A 173 -5.32 6.82 -0.28
N VAL A 174 -5.42 7.60 0.81
CA VAL A 174 -4.23 7.88 1.65
C VAL A 174 -3.74 6.63 2.33
N LEU A 175 -4.63 5.79 2.88
CA LEU A 175 -4.26 4.52 3.47
C LEU A 175 -3.40 3.72 2.48
N THR A 176 -3.93 3.40 1.30
CA THR A 176 -3.22 2.61 0.28
C THR A 176 -1.88 3.25 -0.11
N SER A 177 -1.84 4.56 -0.28
CA SER A 177 -0.62 5.27 -0.68
C SER A 177 0.46 5.23 0.40
N VAL A 178 0.09 5.46 1.66
CA VAL A 178 1.02 5.39 2.79
C VAL A 178 1.52 3.95 2.99
N LEU A 179 0.66 2.94 2.85
CA LEU A 179 1.09 1.53 2.93
C LEU A 179 2.15 1.20 1.88
N LYS A 180 1.95 1.62 0.62
CA LYS A 180 2.92 1.40 -0.45
C LYS A 180 4.26 2.10 -0.17
N LEU A 181 4.23 3.33 0.36
CA LEU A 181 5.44 4.03 0.80
C LEU A 181 6.15 3.27 1.92
N LEU A 182 5.41 2.82 2.94
CA LEU A 182 5.97 2.02 4.04
C LEU A 182 6.59 0.71 3.53
N CYS A 183 5.98 0.06 2.54
CA CYS A 183 6.56 -1.11 1.86
C CYS A 183 7.88 -0.78 1.15
N CYS A 184 7.99 0.38 0.50
CA CYS A 184 9.24 0.81 -0.13
C CYS A 184 10.33 1.10 0.91
N LEU A 185 9.96 1.74 2.02
CA LEU A 185 10.86 2.03 3.12
C LEU A 185 11.32 0.75 3.82
N SER A 186 10.44 -0.24 4.01
CA SER A 186 10.76 -1.48 4.71
C SER A 186 11.75 -2.39 3.96
N ILE A 187 11.97 -2.17 2.66
CA ILE A 187 13.00 -2.87 1.88
C ILE A 187 14.39 -2.25 2.10
N ARG A 188 14.46 -0.98 2.51
CA ARG A 188 15.72 -0.24 2.68
C ARG A 188 16.22 -0.40 4.11
N GLU A 189 17.40 -1.01 4.27
CA GLU A 189 18.02 -1.33 5.58
C GLU A 189 18.02 -0.13 6.55
N ARG A 190 18.35 1.07 6.06
CA ARG A 190 18.32 2.32 6.83
C ARG A 190 16.99 2.58 7.54
N TYR A 191 15.87 2.35 6.86
CA TYR A 191 14.54 2.63 7.41
C TYR A 191 13.91 1.41 8.09
N LEU A 192 14.31 0.20 7.69
CA LEU A 192 13.81 -1.04 8.26
C LEU A 192 14.02 -1.09 9.78
N HIS A 193 15.22 -0.75 10.27
CA HIS A 193 15.50 -0.74 11.71
C HIS A 193 14.60 0.24 12.47
N LEU A 194 14.39 1.45 11.92
CA LEU A 194 13.50 2.45 12.50
C LEU A 194 12.06 1.94 12.57
N LEU A 195 11.55 1.34 11.49
CA LEU A 195 10.22 0.74 11.44
C LEU A 195 10.08 -0.41 12.46
N GLN A 196 11.13 -1.23 12.60
CA GLN A 196 11.19 -2.33 13.57
C GLN A 196 11.20 -1.89 15.03
N THR A 197 11.56 -0.63 15.33
CA THR A 197 11.41 -0.09 16.69
C THR A 197 9.97 0.26 17.06
N LYS A 198 9.07 0.38 16.07
CA LYS A 198 7.69 0.86 16.25
C LYS A 198 6.72 -0.30 16.23
N THR A 199 6.60 -1.06 17.32
CA THR A 199 5.69 -2.22 17.44
C THR A 199 4.24 -1.95 17.03
N GLN A 200 3.76 -0.74 17.28
CA GLN A 200 2.41 -0.31 16.92
C GLN A 200 2.15 -0.37 15.40
N THR A 201 3.20 -0.28 14.56
CA THR A 201 3.06 -0.43 13.10
C THR A 201 2.62 -1.84 12.73
N LEU A 202 3.22 -2.85 13.36
CA LEU A 202 2.86 -4.25 13.20
C LEU A 202 1.42 -4.50 13.70
N ASP A 203 1.07 -3.93 14.85
CA ASP A 203 -0.28 -4.05 15.42
C ASP A 203 -1.35 -3.51 14.44
N SER A 204 -1.15 -2.30 13.92
CA SER A 204 -2.08 -1.69 12.95
C SER A 204 -2.15 -2.45 11.63
N ALA A 205 -1.03 -2.97 11.13
CA ALA A 205 -1.01 -3.77 9.91
C ALA A 205 -1.76 -5.10 10.08
N ILE A 206 -1.57 -5.79 11.20
CA ILE A 206 -2.27 -7.04 11.53
C ILE A 206 -3.76 -6.79 11.71
N GLU A 207 -4.16 -5.72 12.39
CA GLU A 207 -5.58 -5.41 12.60
C GLU A 207 -6.28 -5.13 11.27
N LEU A 208 -5.67 -4.32 10.39
CA LEU A 208 -6.24 -4.08 9.06
C LEU A 208 -6.33 -5.37 8.23
N LEU A 209 -5.28 -6.21 8.25
CA LEU A 209 -5.31 -7.51 7.56
C LEU A 209 -6.43 -8.42 8.09
N ARG A 210 -6.66 -8.42 9.41
CA ARG A 210 -7.72 -9.18 10.07
C ARG A 210 -9.10 -8.72 9.58
N GLN A 211 -9.34 -7.41 9.53
CA GLN A 211 -10.61 -6.88 9.01
C GLN A 211 -10.83 -7.25 7.54
N LEU A 212 -9.81 -7.05 6.69
CA LEU A 212 -9.90 -7.42 5.27
C LEU A 212 -10.17 -8.92 5.08
N SER A 213 -9.57 -9.77 5.91
CA SER A 213 -9.77 -11.23 5.89
C SER A 213 -11.12 -11.69 6.43
N THR A 214 -11.80 -10.83 7.19
CA THR A 214 -13.19 -11.07 7.63
C THR A 214 -14.16 -10.71 6.50
N LEU A 215 -13.89 -9.63 5.76
CA LEU A 215 -14.75 -9.16 4.67
C LEU A 215 -14.77 -10.11 3.47
N ASP A 216 -13.63 -10.73 3.14
CA ASP A 216 -13.55 -11.69 2.03
C ASP A 216 -13.88 -13.14 2.44
N GLY A 217 -14.19 -13.37 3.72
CA GLY A 217 -14.45 -14.68 4.29
C GLY A 217 -13.21 -15.57 4.42
N SER A 218 -11.99 -15.06 4.27
CA SER A 218 -10.74 -15.82 4.40
C SER A 218 -10.46 -16.29 5.83
N ASN A 219 -11.10 -15.68 6.83
CA ASN A 219 -11.06 -16.13 8.22
C ASN A 219 -12.08 -17.24 8.53
N ASN A 220 -13.05 -17.48 7.63
CA ASN A 220 -13.90 -18.65 7.74
C ASN A 220 -13.12 -19.82 7.12
N SER A 221 -12.88 -20.89 7.90
CA SER A 221 -12.26 -22.15 7.46
C SER A 221 -13.01 -22.87 6.32
N THR A 222 -13.97 -22.20 5.70
CA THR A 222 -14.90 -22.64 4.68
C THR A 222 -14.58 -21.93 3.37
N ARG A 223 -13.40 -22.14 2.78
CA ARG A 223 -13.25 -21.80 1.38
C ARG A 223 -14.16 -22.71 0.56
N HIS A 224 -15.25 -22.13 0.09
CA HIS A 224 -16.21 -22.73 -0.80
C HIS A 224 -15.49 -23.19 -2.08
N LEU A 225 -15.43 -24.50 -2.38
CA LEU A 225 -14.93 -24.99 -3.67
C LEU A 225 -15.84 -24.51 -4.83
N SER A 226 -17.08 -24.11 -4.52
CA SER A 226 -17.99 -23.42 -5.46
C SER A 226 -17.52 -22.00 -5.83
N SER A 227 -16.67 -21.37 -5.01
CA SER A 227 -16.07 -20.07 -5.31
C SER A 227 -15.19 -20.13 -6.57
N LEU A 228 -14.61 -21.28 -6.96
CA LEU A 228 -13.87 -21.39 -8.23
C LEU A 228 -14.77 -21.28 -9.48
N LYS A 229 -16.10 -21.49 -9.36
CA LYS A 229 -17.05 -21.40 -10.48
C LYS A 229 -17.86 -20.11 -10.50
N GLU A 230 -18.22 -19.56 -9.35
CA GLU A 230 -18.84 -18.22 -9.26
C GLU A 230 -17.81 -17.09 -9.35
N SER A 231 -16.57 -17.35 -8.93
CA SER A 231 -15.46 -16.43 -9.19
C SER A 231 -15.35 -16.21 -10.69
N ARG A 232 -15.58 -17.18 -11.60
CA ARG A 232 -15.52 -16.93 -13.06
C ARG A 232 -16.44 -15.84 -13.62
N LYS A 233 -17.53 -15.46 -12.94
CA LYS A 233 -18.36 -14.30 -13.34
C LYS A 233 -18.07 -13.02 -12.54
N THR A 234 -17.40 -13.12 -11.39
CA THR A 234 -16.96 -11.99 -10.55
C THR A 234 -15.44 -11.72 -10.60
N THR A 235 -14.66 -12.52 -11.34
CA THR A 235 -13.19 -12.46 -11.44
C THR A 235 -12.69 -11.56 -12.54
N GLU A 236 -13.52 -11.25 -13.53
CA GLU A 236 -13.20 -10.17 -14.47
C GLU A 236 -13.26 -8.80 -13.77
N ILE A 237 -13.97 -8.70 -12.65
CA ILE A 237 -14.27 -7.45 -11.94
C ILE A 237 -13.16 -7.02 -10.94
N ARG A 238 -12.26 -7.92 -10.51
CA ARG A 238 -11.32 -7.65 -9.40
C ARG A 238 -9.91 -7.22 -9.79
N LYS A 239 -9.64 -6.91 -11.06
CA LYS A 239 -8.30 -6.43 -11.47
C LYS A 239 -8.04 -4.97 -11.07
N GLU A 240 -9.07 -4.18 -10.73
CA GLU A 240 -8.98 -2.72 -10.58
C GLU A 240 -9.91 -2.15 -9.47
N GLY A 241 -10.03 -2.86 -8.34
CA GLY A 241 -10.84 -2.41 -7.19
C GLY A 241 -10.10 -1.47 -6.23
N PRO A 242 -10.80 -0.72 -5.36
CA PRO A 242 -10.17 0.21 -4.40
C PRO A 242 -9.22 -0.45 -3.39
N LEU A 243 -9.44 -1.73 -3.07
CA LEU A 243 -8.61 -2.52 -2.14
C LEU A 243 -7.65 -3.47 -2.88
N PHE A 244 -7.49 -3.30 -4.19
CA PHE A 244 -6.66 -4.17 -5.01
C PHE A 244 -5.20 -4.17 -4.53
N GLY A 245 -4.66 -5.35 -4.27
CA GLY A 245 -3.29 -5.54 -3.78
C GLY A 245 -3.09 -5.18 -2.31
N MET A 246 -4.10 -4.70 -1.58
CA MET A 246 -3.90 -4.23 -0.21
C MET A 246 -3.46 -5.33 0.76
N LYS A 247 -4.04 -6.55 0.67
CA LYS A 247 -3.60 -7.67 1.53
C LYS A 247 -2.19 -8.14 1.16
N ARG A 248 -1.84 -8.11 -0.13
CA ARG A 248 -0.47 -8.40 -0.60
C ARG A 248 0.52 -7.41 0.01
N ASP A 249 0.24 -6.11 -0.08
CA ASP A 249 1.12 -5.06 0.42
C ASP A 249 1.23 -5.13 1.96
N LEU A 250 0.14 -5.45 2.65
CA LEU A 250 0.18 -5.73 4.10
C LEU A 250 1.08 -6.91 4.45
N LEU A 251 0.99 -8.02 3.72
CA LEU A 251 1.87 -9.17 3.95
C LEU A 251 3.33 -8.83 3.68
N GLN A 252 3.63 -8.09 2.60
CA GLN A 252 4.97 -7.59 2.32
C GLN A 252 5.50 -6.76 3.49
N PHE A 253 4.71 -5.80 3.96
CA PHE A 253 5.10 -4.91 5.05
C PHE A 253 5.32 -5.69 6.36
N ILE A 254 4.36 -6.52 6.75
CA ILE A 254 4.45 -7.39 7.94
C ILE A 254 5.68 -8.30 7.84
N GLY A 255 5.88 -8.97 6.70
CA GLY A 255 7.03 -9.85 6.48
C GLY A 255 8.36 -9.11 6.61
N SER A 256 8.42 -7.87 6.11
CA SER A 256 9.61 -7.03 6.26
C SER A 256 9.89 -6.70 7.73
N LEU A 257 8.87 -6.29 8.49
CA LEU A 257 9.02 -5.98 9.92
C LEU A 257 9.52 -7.17 10.75
N LEU A 258 9.16 -8.40 10.36
CA LEU A 258 9.54 -9.62 11.07
C LEU A 258 10.97 -10.10 10.73
N TYR A 259 11.55 -9.59 9.64
CA TYR A 259 12.85 -10.06 9.14
C TYR A 259 13.97 -9.81 10.16
N HIS A 260 14.58 -10.88 10.64
CA HIS A 260 15.63 -10.87 11.68
C HIS A 260 15.31 -9.97 12.90
N CYS A 261 14.04 -9.91 13.31
CA CYS A 261 13.61 -9.08 14.44
C CYS A 261 12.86 -9.89 15.50
N PRO A 262 13.55 -10.45 16.50
CA PRO A 262 12.94 -11.31 17.53
C PRO A 262 11.78 -10.65 18.29
N HIS A 263 11.89 -9.34 18.57
CA HIS A 263 10.82 -8.62 19.25
C HIS A 263 9.53 -8.53 18.43
N MET A 264 9.64 -8.31 17.11
CA MET A 264 8.48 -8.30 16.21
C MET A 264 7.92 -9.71 15.99
N GLN A 265 8.78 -10.72 15.89
CA GLN A 265 8.38 -12.14 15.82
C GLN A 265 7.65 -12.61 17.09
N GLU A 266 8.04 -12.10 18.26
CA GLU A 266 7.30 -12.31 19.49
C GLU A 266 5.95 -11.61 19.43
N ARG A 267 5.93 -10.33 19.00
CA ARG A 267 4.72 -9.52 18.95
C ARG A 267 3.64 -10.13 18.08
N ILE A 268 3.97 -10.66 16.89
CA ILE A 268 3.00 -11.34 16.03
C ILE A 268 2.37 -12.58 16.69
N ARG A 269 3.14 -13.30 17.53
CA ARG A 269 2.62 -14.41 18.32
C ARG A 269 1.68 -13.94 19.43
N MET A 270 2.05 -12.87 20.15
CA MET A 270 1.19 -12.27 21.19
C MET A 270 -0.14 -11.75 20.62
N LEU A 271 -0.14 -11.29 19.36
CA LEU A 271 -1.34 -10.83 18.67
C LEU A 271 -2.21 -11.96 18.12
N GLU A 272 -1.84 -13.22 18.37
CA GLU A 272 -2.49 -14.42 17.85
C GLU A 272 -2.65 -14.39 16.32
N ALA A 273 -1.71 -13.76 15.63
CA ALA A 273 -1.83 -13.46 14.21
C ALA A 273 -1.17 -14.52 13.30
N ILE A 274 -0.46 -15.51 13.86
CA ILE A 274 0.13 -16.60 13.08
C ILE A 274 -0.92 -17.34 12.21
N PRO A 275 -2.09 -17.77 12.73
CA PRO A 275 -3.14 -18.37 11.91
C PRO A 275 -3.68 -17.42 10.82
N LEU A 276 -3.77 -16.11 11.11
CA LEU A 276 -4.19 -15.11 10.14
C LEU A 276 -3.25 -15.05 8.93
N ILE A 277 -1.93 -15.10 9.16
CA ILE A 277 -0.92 -15.12 8.09
C ILE A 277 -1.01 -16.44 7.31
N LEU A 278 -1.10 -17.58 7.99
CA LEU A 278 -1.23 -18.89 7.35
C LEU A 278 -2.46 -18.96 6.44
N ASN A 279 -3.58 -18.37 6.86
CA ASN A 279 -4.79 -18.29 6.06
C ASN A 279 -4.60 -17.52 4.75
N GLN A 280 -3.60 -16.65 4.62
CA GLN A 280 -3.35 -15.94 3.36
C GLN A 280 -2.65 -16.79 2.28
N CYS A 281 -2.27 -18.05 2.57
CA CYS A 281 -1.61 -18.95 1.62
C CYS A 281 -2.57 -19.52 0.55
N HIS A 282 -3.07 -18.67 -0.34
CA HIS A 282 -3.92 -19.05 -1.46
C HIS A 282 -3.78 -18.09 -2.63
N LEU A 283 -4.28 -18.49 -3.79
CA LEU A 283 -4.36 -17.57 -4.92
C LEU A 283 -5.57 -16.64 -4.72
N ASP A 284 -5.33 -15.34 -4.86
CA ASP A 284 -6.35 -14.30 -4.85
C ASP A 284 -6.11 -13.34 -6.03
N HIS A 285 -7.06 -13.26 -6.95
CA HIS A 285 -6.95 -12.40 -8.13
C HIS A 285 -6.95 -10.90 -7.78
N GLY A 286 -7.59 -10.52 -6.67
CA GLY A 286 -7.56 -9.15 -6.17
C GLY A 286 -6.25 -8.82 -5.45
N ASN A 287 -5.39 -9.80 -5.20
CA ASN A 287 -4.10 -9.64 -4.53
C ASN A 287 -3.03 -10.48 -5.26
N PRO A 288 -2.52 -10.00 -6.41
CA PRO A 288 -1.47 -10.69 -7.15
C PRO A 288 -0.28 -11.00 -6.24
N TYR A 289 0.36 -12.16 -6.38
CA TYR A 289 1.50 -12.55 -5.55
C TYR A 289 1.24 -12.71 -4.04
N ILE A 290 -0.02 -12.72 -3.57
CA ILE A 290 -0.32 -12.86 -2.13
C ILE A 290 0.28 -14.13 -1.53
N LEU A 291 0.32 -15.24 -2.29
CA LEU A 291 0.91 -16.50 -1.84
C LEU A 291 2.42 -16.35 -1.60
N GLN A 292 3.14 -15.69 -2.51
CA GLN A 292 4.58 -15.48 -2.41
C GLN A 292 4.91 -14.63 -1.18
N TRP A 293 4.17 -13.55 -0.97
CA TRP A 293 4.35 -12.70 0.20
C TRP A 293 3.94 -13.41 1.49
N ALA A 294 2.86 -14.19 1.51
CA ALA A 294 2.48 -15.01 2.66
C ALA A 294 3.60 -15.99 3.04
N VAL A 295 4.15 -16.71 2.07
CA VAL A 295 5.26 -17.65 2.28
C VAL A 295 6.51 -16.93 2.82
N LEU A 296 6.84 -15.75 2.28
CA LEU A 296 7.96 -14.96 2.79
C LEU A 296 7.71 -14.48 4.23
N THR A 297 6.51 -14.02 4.55
CA THR A 297 6.14 -13.62 5.91
C THR A 297 6.21 -14.79 6.88
N ILE A 298 5.78 -15.99 6.46
CA ILE A 298 5.90 -17.22 7.25
C ILE A 298 7.37 -17.58 7.49
N ARG A 299 8.22 -17.48 6.46
CA ARG A 299 9.67 -17.66 6.62
C ARG A 299 10.19 -16.68 7.68
N ASN A 300 9.97 -15.39 7.48
CA ASN A 300 10.55 -14.35 8.33
C ASN A 300 10.04 -14.42 9.78
N MET A 301 8.79 -14.86 10.00
CA MET A 301 8.26 -15.04 11.37
C MET A 301 8.81 -16.29 12.07
N CYS A 302 9.28 -17.30 11.32
CA CYS A 302 9.80 -18.55 11.86
C CYS A 302 11.33 -18.63 11.87
N GLU A 303 12.00 -17.82 11.07
CA GLU A 303 13.47 -17.78 10.96
C GLU A 303 14.08 -17.47 12.33
N ASP A 304 14.94 -18.37 12.80
CA ASP A 304 15.57 -18.35 14.12
C ASP A 304 14.59 -18.23 15.30
N ASN A 305 13.32 -18.65 15.12
CA ASN A 305 12.29 -18.55 16.14
C ASN A 305 11.59 -19.90 16.44
N PRO A 306 12.15 -20.72 17.34
CA PRO A 306 11.60 -22.05 17.64
C PRO A 306 10.21 -21.99 18.27
N ALA A 307 9.87 -20.93 19.01
CA ALA A 307 8.57 -20.80 19.64
C ALA A 307 7.45 -20.55 18.61
N ASN A 308 7.70 -19.77 17.55
CA ASN A 308 6.78 -19.63 16.43
C ASN A 308 6.65 -20.94 15.63
N GLN A 309 7.76 -21.64 15.39
CA GLN A 309 7.76 -22.94 14.73
C GLN A 309 6.95 -23.99 15.52
N GLU A 310 7.13 -24.04 16.84
CA GLU A 310 6.40 -24.96 17.72
C GLU A 310 4.90 -24.66 17.73
N MET A 311 4.50 -23.38 17.75
CA MET A 311 3.09 -23.00 17.66
C MET A 311 2.44 -23.51 16.37
N ILE A 312 3.15 -23.40 15.24
CA ILE A 312 2.67 -23.91 13.95
C ILE A 312 2.64 -25.45 13.94
N ALA A 313 3.65 -26.11 14.52
CA ALA A 313 3.72 -27.56 14.60
C ALA A 313 2.58 -28.17 15.46
N LYS A 314 2.06 -27.41 16.43
CA LYS A 314 0.90 -27.78 17.25
C LYS A 314 -0.45 -27.61 16.53
N LEU A 315 -0.48 -27.09 15.30
CA LEU A 315 -1.72 -26.97 14.55
C LEU A 315 -2.20 -28.36 14.10
N GLU A 316 -3.37 -28.75 14.57
CA GLU A 316 -3.98 -30.05 14.27
C GLU A 316 -5.08 -29.94 13.21
N THR A 317 -5.19 -30.96 12.38
CA THR A 317 -6.28 -31.07 11.40
C THR A 317 -7.58 -31.43 12.11
N ARG A 318 -8.55 -30.49 12.15
CA ARG A 318 -9.86 -30.71 12.80
C ARG A 318 -10.98 -31.21 11.87
N GLY A 319 -10.63 -31.64 10.65
CA GLY A 319 -11.58 -32.19 9.68
C GLY A 319 -12.08 -31.17 8.64
N VAL A 320 -13.15 -31.54 7.94
CA VAL A 320 -13.76 -30.71 6.88
C VAL A 320 -14.69 -29.69 7.52
N ALA A 321 -14.51 -28.40 7.24
CA ALA A 321 -15.43 -27.38 7.74
C ALA A 321 -16.86 -27.63 7.23
N GLU A 322 -17.87 -27.54 8.10
CA GLU A 322 -19.26 -27.92 7.82
C GLU A 322 -19.83 -27.21 6.58
N ALA A 323 -19.50 -25.92 6.38
CA ALA A 323 -20.00 -25.21 5.21
C ALA A 323 -19.40 -25.73 3.90
N THR A 324 -18.19 -26.32 3.92
CA THR A 324 -17.59 -27.01 2.77
C THR A 324 -18.36 -28.29 2.45
N ALA A 325 -18.78 -29.06 3.46
CA ALA A 325 -19.61 -30.25 3.27
C ALA A 325 -21.00 -29.94 2.68
N ALA A 326 -21.61 -28.81 3.07
CA ALA A 326 -22.93 -28.39 2.61
C ALA A 326 -23.01 -27.97 1.12
N GLN A 327 -21.88 -27.74 0.46
CA GLN A 327 -21.82 -27.31 -0.94
C GLN A 327 -21.71 -28.45 -1.96
N PHE A 328 -21.39 -29.66 -1.50
CA PHE A 328 -21.31 -30.79 -2.40
C PHE A 328 -22.72 -31.23 -2.81
N ARG A 329 -22.85 -31.77 -4.02
CA ARG A 329 -24.14 -32.26 -4.53
C ARG A 329 -24.76 -33.21 -3.49
N PRO A 330 -26.09 -33.17 -3.29
CA PRO A 330 -26.78 -34.20 -2.51
C PRO A 330 -26.33 -35.58 -2.99
N GLY A 331 -25.84 -36.42 -2.07
CA GLY A 331 -25.22 -37.70 -2.41
C GLY A 331 -23.70 -37.70 -2.57
N CYS A 332 -22.99 -36.70 -2.05
CA CYS A 332 -21.52 -36.69 -1.95
C CYS A 332 -21.06 -36.55 -0.49
N GLU A 333 -19.97 -37.21 -0.13
CA GLU A 333 -19.26 -37.09 1.14
C GLU A 333 -17.81 -36.66 0.90
N VAL A 334 -17.28 -35.85 1.81
CA VAL A 334 -15.89 -35.41 1.80
C VAL A 334 -15.12 -36.22 2.83
N GLU A 335 -14.11 -36.94 2.39
CA GLU A 335 -13.19 -37.69 3.24
C GLU A 335 -11.83 -37.00 3.27
N VAL A 336 -11.24 -36.95 4.45
CA VAL A 336 -9.83 -36.59 4.61
C VAL A 336 -9.02 -37.86 4.34
N THR A 337 -8.23 -37.84 3.27
CA THR A 337 -7.28 -38.93 2.96
C THR A 337 -6.22 -39.05 4.05
N GLN A 338 -5.55 -40.20 4.14
CA GLN A 338 -4.44 -40.45 5.07
C GLN A 338 -3.31 -39.41 4.98
N ASN A 339 -3.22 -38.68 3.86
CA ASN A 339 -2.21 -37.64 3.62
C ASN A 339 -2.73 -36.22 3.95
N GLY A 340 -3.87 -36.09 4.62
CA GLY A 340 -4.50 -34.81 4.97
C GLY A 340 -5.21 -34.10 3.81
N ARG A 341 -5.26 -34.67 2.60
CA ARG A 341 -5.96 -34.09 1.44
C ARG A 341 -7.44 -34.44 1.43
N LEU A 342 -8.30 -33.52 1.01
CA LEU A 342 -9.74 -33.74 0.87
C LEU A 342 -10.06 -34.53 -0.42
N ARG A 343 -10.91 -35.56 -0.32
CA ARG A 343 -11.44 -36.34 -1.44
C ARG A 343 -12.96 -36.38 -1.37
N VAL A 344 -13.63 -36.10 -2.48
CA VAL A 344 -15.09 -36.18 -2.59
C VAL A 344 -15.46 -37.55 -3.15
N LYS A 345 -16.41 -38.25 -2.52
CA LYS A 345 -16.92 -39.55 -2.95
C LYS A 345 -18.45 -39.58 -2.93
N PRO A 346 -19.11 -40.43 -3.74
CA PRO A 346 -20.55 -40.62 -3.67
C PRO A 346 -20.95 -41.20 -2.31
N LYS A 347 -22.09 -40.73 -1.77
CA LYS A 347 -22.73 -41.22 -0.55
C LYS A 347 -23.44 -42.53 -0.91
N THR A 348 -22.91 -43.67 -0.46
CA THR A 348 -23.46 -45.02 -0.70
C THR A 348 -24.75 -45.27 0.05
#